data_AF-A0A6J0SDZ1-F1
#
_entry.id   AF-A0A6J0SDZ1-F1
#
_cell.length_a   1.000
_cell.length_b   1.000
_cell.length_c   1.000
_cell.angle_alpha   90.00
_cell.angle_beta   90.00
_cell.angle_gamma   90.00
#
_symmetry.space_group_name_H-M   'P 1'
#
loop_
_entity.id
_entity.type
_entity.pdbx_description
1 polymer ?
#
loop_
_entity_poly.entity_id
_entity_poly.type
_entity_poly.pdbx_seq_one_letter_code
_entity_poly.pdbx_strand_id
1 'polypeptide(L)'
;MKTSPVWKKPGLEEAVEGACAMRDAFLGSIVGKNSVEYQVVLVIEPGLLFELMEVLQHEECSSTSQLNEIMMASQTTLLSEVPREMETDDIIKGTFLINLEGGDIREEAMYKVLVLPAAKSKCLRCRKYTAESAETPCPRCMNILGGK
;
A
#
# COMPACT_ATOMS: atom_id res chain seq x y z
N MET A 1 13.27 23.71 12.18
CA MET A 1 14.27 23.13 11.28
C MET A 1 13.91 23.56 9.86
N LYS A 2 14.76 24.30 9.13
CA LYS A 2 14.44 24.73 7.75
C LYS A 2 14.97 23.68 6.79
N THR A 3 14.09 22.94 6.13
CA THR A 3 14.46 22.02 5.05
C THR A 3 14.92 22.84 3.84
N SER A 4 15.92 22.34 3.12
CA SER A 4 16.37 22.99 1.88
C SER A 4 15.25 22.88 0.84
N PRO A 5 14.86 24.00 0.19
CA PRO A 5 13.80 23.99 -0.81
C PRO A 5 14.14 23.09 -2.01
N VAL A 6 15.43 22.84 -2.25
CA VAL A 6 15.93 21.94 -3.31
C VAL A 6 15.46 20.49 -3.09
N TRP A 7 15.28 20.07 -1.84
CA TRP A 7 14.84 18.71 -1.51
C TRP A 7 13.35 18.62 -1.18
N LYS A 8 12.63 19.75 -1.19
CA LYS A 8 11.19 19.77 -0.92
C LYS A 8 10.45 19.19 -2.13
N LYS A 9 9.83 18.04 -1.94
CA LYS A 9 8.84 17.48 -2.87
C LYS A 9 7.45 17.75 -2.29
N PRO A 10 6.67 18.69 -2.85
CA PRO A 10 5.29 18.93 -2.41
C PRO A 10 4.47 17.63 -2.46
N GLY A 11 3.61 17.40 -1.46
CA GLY A 11 2.74 16.23 -1.39
C GLY A 11 3.40 14.94 -0.89
N LEU A 12 4.74 14.86 -0.83
CA LEU A 12 5.39 13.62 -0.41
C LEU A 12 5.16 13.30 1.08
N GLU A 13 5.13 14.33 1.92
CA GLU A 13 4.88 14.17 3.37
C GLU A 13 3.46 13.63 3.59
N GLU A 14 2.49 14.25 2.95
CA GLU A 14 1.08 13.90 3.02
C GLU A 14 0.79 12.52 2.42
N ALA A 15 1.49 12.16 1.33
CA ALA A 15 1.41 10.81 0.76
C ALA A 15 1.93 9.75 1.74
N VAL A 16 3.09 9.98 2.38
CA VAL A 16 3.66 9.04 3.35
C VAL A 16 2.80 8.94 4.60
N GLU A 17 2.26 10.06 5.10
CA GLU A 17 1.35 10.09 6.25
C GLU A 17 0.04 9.37 5.95
N GLY A 18 -0.57 9.61 4.77
CA GLY A 18 -1.78 8.93 4.33
C GLY A 18 -1.58 7.42 4.22
N ALA A 19 -0.47 6.99 3.60
CA ALA A 19 -0.10 5.58 3.51
C ALA A 19 0.14 4.97 4.91
N CYS A 20 0.77 5.70 5.84
CA CYS A 20 0.95 5.24 7.22
C CYS A 20 -0.39 5.10 7.96
N ALA A 21 -1.35 6.01 7.77
CA ALA A 21 -2.68 5.89 8.38
C ALA A 21 -3.41 4.62 7.91
N MET A 22 -3.36 4.33 6.60
CA MET A 22 -3.92 3.10 6.03
C MET A 22 -3.20 1.85 6.52
N ARG A 23 -1.86 1.89 6.63
CA ARG A 23 -1.06 0.80 7.24
C ARG A 23 -1.47 0.56 8.68
N ASP A 24 -1.64 1.60 9.48
CA ASP A 24 -1.96 1.45 10.90
C ASP A 24 -3.37 0.85 11.08
N ALA A 25 -4.33 1.22 10.23
CA ALA A 25 -5.64 0.58 10.15
C ALA A 25 -5.53 -0.91 9.76
N PHE A 26 -4.72 -1.23 8.75
CA PHE A 26 -4.42 -2.62 8.35
C PHE A 26 -3.81 -3.42 9.51
N LEU A 27 -2.68 -2.99 10.06
CA LEU A 27 -1.96 -3.71 11.11
C LEU A 27 -2.81 -3.84 12.39
N GLY A 28 -3.63 -2.84 12.69
CA GLY A 28 -4.60 -2.86 13.79
C GLY A 28 -5.67 -3.95 13.66
N SER A 29 -6.00 -4.38 12.43
CA SER A 29 -6.97 -5.46 12.18
C SER A 29 -6.37 -6.87 12.28
N ILE A 30 -5.04 -7.01 12.22
CA ILE A 30 -4.33 -8.30 12.19
C ILE A 30 -3.40 -8.48 13.40
N VAL A 31 -3.82 -7.99 14.57
CA VAL A 31 -3.00 -8.03 15.80
C VAL A 31 -2.45 -9.44 16.07
N GLY A 32 -1.12 -9.52 16.22
CA GLY A 32 -0.40 -10.77 16.50
C GLY A 32 -0.19 -11.69 15.29
N LYS A 33 -0.64 -11.30 14.10
CA LYS A 33 -0.43 -12.05 12.85
C LYS A 33 0.68 -11.42 12.01
N ASN A 34 1.24 -12.21 11.10
CA ASN A 34 2.32 -11.76 10.23
C ASN A 34 1.74 -11.04 9.01
N SER A 35 2.04 -9.75 8.84
CA SER A 35 1.51 -8.91 7.77
C SER A 35 1.85 -9.41 6.36
N VAL A 36 2.97 -10.12 6.19
CA VAL A 36 3.35 -10.67 4.88
C VAL A 36 2.45 -11.83 4.44
N GLU A 37 1.65 -12.40 5.32
CA GLU A 37 0.68 -13.46 4.96
C GLU A 37 -0.59 -12.87 4.32
N TYR A 38 -0.65 -11.55 4.19
CA TYR A 38 -1.76 -10.81 3.64
C TYR A 38 -1.38 -10.05 2.37
N GLN A 39 -2.41 -9.79 1.58
CA GLN A 39 -2.45 -8.76 0.56
C GLN A 39 -3.47 -7.70 0.98
N VAL A 40 -3.20 -6.45 0.64
CA VAL A 40 -4.04 -5.32 1.01
C VAL A 40 -4.61 -4.67 -0.23
N VAL A 41 -5.91 -4.39 -0.22
CA VAL A 41 -6.55 -3.58 -1.26
C VAL A 41 -7.00 -2.27 -0.64
N LEU A 42 -6.39 -1.19 -1.10
CA LEU A 42 -6.73 0.18 -0.76
C LEU A 42 -7.75 0.68 -1.78
N VAL A 43 -8.91 1.10 -1.30
CA VAL A 43 -9.95 1.69 -2.14
C VAL A 43 -10.15 3.13 -1.72
N ILE A 44 -9.89 4.05 -2.64
CA ILE A 44 -9.89 5.49 -2.38
C ILE A 44 -10.64 6.15 -3.53
N GLU A 45 -11.61 6.99 -3.24
CA GLU A 45 -12.34 7.69 -4.30
C GLU A 45 -11.37 8.57 -5.11
N PRO A 46 -11.58 8.70 -6.44
CA PRO A 46 -10.76 9.59 -7.26
C PRO A 46 -10.74 11.00 -6.69
N GLY A 47 -9.54 11.50 -6.40
CA GLY A 47 -9.33 12.76 -5.71
C GLY A 47 -7.89 12.88 -5.21
N LEU A 48 -7.63 13.85 -4.34
CA LEU A 48 -6.26 14.20 -3.96
C LEU A 48 -5.54 13.05 -3.25
N LEU A 49 -6.22 12.30 -2.38
CA LEU A 49 -5.62 11.16 -1.70
C LEU A 49 -5.22 10.04 -2.69
N PHE A 50 -6.02 9.82 -3.72
CA PHE A 50 -5.72 8.82 -4.75
C PHE A 50 -4.45 9.21 -5.52
N GLU A 51 -4.36 10.46 -5.96
CA GLU A 51 -3.17 11.00 -6.65
C GLU A 51 -1.92 10.91 -5.77
N LEU A 52 -2.04 11.19 -4.46
CA LEU A 52 -0.95 11.03 -3.51
C LEU A 52 -0.49 9.58 -3.36
N MET A 53 -1.40 8.61 -3.40
CA MET A 53 -1.03 7.19 -3.41
C MET A 53 -0.36 6.78 -4.73
N GLU A 54 -0.77 7.37 -5.86
CA GLU A 54 -0.13 7.12 -7.16
C GLU A 54 1.33 7.57 -7.21
N VAL A 55 1.70 8.59 -6.43
CA VAL A 55 3.11 9.00 -6.25
C VAL A 55 3.94 7.86 -5.64
N LEU A 56 3.36 7.07 -4.74
CA LEU A 56 4.02 5.95 -4.06
C LEU A 56 3.90 4.62 -4.84
N GLN A 57 2.87 4.49 -5.68
CA GLN A 57 2.59 3.32 -6.49
C GLN A 57 1.80 3.71 -7.74
N HIS A 58 2.48 3.76 -8.89
CA HIS A 58 1.84 4.08 -10.16
C HIS A 58 1.02 2.93 -10.76
N GLU A 59 1.37 1.70 -10.43
CA GLU A 59 0.68 0.50 -10.91
C GLU A 59 -0.48 0.11 -10.01
N GLU A 60 -1.58 -0.39 -10.56
CA GLU A 60 -2.75 -0.80 -9.77
C GLU A 60 -2.36 -1.81 -8.69
N CYS A 61 -1.51 -2.79 -9.02
CA CYS A 61 -1.12 -3.86 -8.11
C CYS A 61 0.39 -4.06 -8.06
N SER A 62 0.99 -3.96 -6.86
CA SER A 62 2.44 -4.07 -6.69
C SER A 62 2.84 -4.91 -5.48
N SER A 63 4.02 -5.51 -5.57
CA SER A 63 4.70 -6.19 -4.43
C SER A 63 6.03 -5.53 -4.06
N THR A 64 6.36 -4.42 -4.73
CA THR A 64 7.67 -3.76 -4.68
C THR A 64 7.61 -2.23 -4.73
N SER A 65 6.43 -1.64 -4.94
CA SER A 65 6.22 -0.19 -4.86
C SER A 65 6.54 0.35 -3.46
N GLN A 66 6.75 1.66 -3.37
CA GLN A 66 6.96 2.32 -2.08
C GLN A 66 5.74 2.14 -1.17
N LEU A 67 4.54 2.25 -1.76
CA LEU A 67 3.29 2.00 -1.05
C LEU A 67 3.25 0.58 -0.47
N ASN A 68 3.59 -0.45 -1.27
CA ASN A 68 3.59 -1.83 -0.77
C ASN A 68 4.60 -2.05 0.36
N GLU A 69 5.80 -1.46 0.25
CA GLU A 69 6.77 -1.57 1.34
C GLU A 69 6.30 -0.87 2.62
N ILE A 70 5.61 0.28 2.51
CA ILE A 70 4.97 0.96 3.65
C ILE A 70 3.87 0.07 4.27
N MET A 71 3.03 -0.56 3.45
CA MET A 71 1.98 -1.45 3.93
C MET A 71 2.52 -2.70 4.63
N MET A 72 3.79 -3.05 4.41
CA MET A 72 4.44 -4.26 4.97
C MET A 72 3.71 -5.56 4.60
N ALA A 73 2.94 -5.53 3.50
CA ALA A 73 2.18 -6.66 2.96
C ALA A 73 2.95 -7.35 1.82
N SER A 74 2.48 -8.54 1.43
CA SER A 74 3.06 -9.23 0.27
C SER A 74 2.70 -8.57 -1.05
N GLN A 75 1.52 -7.96 -1.12
CA GLN A 75 1.01 -7.27 -2.29
C GLN A 75 0.03 -6.17 -1.84
N THR A 76 0.03 -5.06 -2.55
CA THR A 76 -0.87 -3.93 -2.34
C THR A 76 -1.53 -3.58 -3.67
N THR A 77 -2.86 -3.51 -3.67
CA THR A 77 -3.65 -3.06 -4.80
C THR A 77 -4.30 -1.72 -4.47
N LEU A 78 -4.24 -0.77 -5.38
CA LEU A 78 -4.86 0.55 -5.28
C LEU A 78 -6.00 0.64 -6.29
N LEU A 79 -7.23 0.83 -5.81
CA LEU A 79 -8.44 0.89 -6.63
C LEU A 79 -9.24 2.16 -6.32
N SER A 80 -10.02 2.63 -7.30
CA SER A 80 -10.93 3.76 -7.14
C SER A 80 -12.30 3.36 -6.57
N GLU A 81 -12.68 2.10 -6.72
CA GLU A 81 -13.95 1.54 -6.26
C GLU A 81 -13.78 0.10 -5.76
N VAL A 82 -14.70 -0.34 -4.89
CA VAL A 82 -14.68 -1.72 -4.37
C VAL A 82 -15.21 -2.64 -5.47
N PRO A 83 -14.46 -3.66 -5.93
CA PRO A 83 -15.00 -4.64 -6.86
C PRO A 83 -16.18 -5.36 -6.23
N ARG A 84 -17.26 -5.58 -7.00
CA ARG A 84 -18.48 -6.26 -6.51
C ARG A 84 -18.20 -7.64 -5.92
N GLU A 85 -17.19 -8.33 -6.45
CA GLU A 85 -16.75 -9.65 -6.00
C GLU A 85 -16.03 -9.62 -4.64
N MET A 86 -15.63 -8.43 -4.18
CA MET A 86 -14.87 -8.17 -2.95
C MET A 86 -15.69 -7.43 -1.89
N GLU A 87 -17.01 -7.30 -2.08
CA GLU A 87 -17.88 -6.78 -1.04
C GLU A 87 -17.93 -7.78 0.13
N THR A 88 -17.17 -7.49 1.18
CA THR A 88 -17.14 -8.27 2.43
C THR A 88 -17.59 -7.42 3.60
N ASP A 89 -18.04 -8.05 4.68
CA ASP A 89 -18.40 -7.34 5.92
C ASP A 89 -17.16 -6.79 6.67
N ASP A 90 -15.96 -7.28 6.34
CA ASP A 90 -14.70 -6.98 7.02
C ASP A 90 -13.91 -5.81 6.41
N ILE A 91 -14.61 -4.85 5.79
CA ILE A 91 -13.99 -3.65 5.20
C ILE A 91 -13.68 -2.62 6.29
N ILE A 92 -12.40 -2.30 6.47
CA ILE A 92 -11.96 -1.25 7.38
C ILE A 92 -12.15 0.10 6.69
N LYS A 93 -12.90 1.00 7.30
CA LYS A 93 -13.13 2.35 6.79
C LYS A 93 -12.33 3.35 7.61
N GLY A 94 -11.74 4.34 6.95
CA GLY A 94 -11.03 5.42 7.62
C GLY A 94 -11.15 6.71 6.84
N THR A 95 -10.73 7.80 7.48
CA THR A 95 -10.57 9.11 6.85
C THR A 95 -9.14 9.58 7.02
N PHE A 96 -8.69 10.41 6.11
CA PHE A 96 -7.40 11.07 6.18
C PHE A 96 -7.56 12.54 5.82
N LEU A 97 -7.06 13.42 6.68
CA LEU A 97 -7.05 14.85 6.44
C LEU A 97 -5.75 15.23 5.72
N ILE A 98 -5.88 15.56 4.45
CA ILE A 98 -4.79 16.06 3.62
C ILE A 98 -4.62 17.54 3.91
N ASN A 99 -3.38 17.96 4.16
CA ASN A 99 -3.06 19.35 4.47
C ASN A 99 -1.79 19.78 3.72
N LEU A 100 -1.94 20.20 2.46
CA LEU A 100 -0.82 20.60 1.63
C LEU A 100 -0.45 22.06 1.84
N GLU A 101 0.78 22.39 1.47
CA GLU A 101 1.30 23.75 1.36
C GLU A 101 1.21 24.58 2.66
N GLY A 102 1.06 23.91 3.81
CA GLY A 102 0.94 24.58 5.11
C GLY A 102 -0.45 25.10 5.43
N GLY A 103 -1.50 24.60 4.75
CA GLY A 103 -2.90 24.96 5.05
C GLY A 103 -3.69 25.47 3.87
N ASP A 104 -3.05 25.78 2.75
CA ASP A 104 -3.71 26.39 1.59
C ASP A 104 -4.66 25.42 0.88
N ILE A 105 -4.33 24.13 0.88
CA ILE A 105 -5.22 23.06 0.40
C ILE A 105 -5.46 22.07 1.54
N ARG A 106 -6.73 21.96 1.94
CA ARG A 106 -7.18 21.06 3.00
C ARG A 106 -8.39 20.27 2.56
N GLU A 107 -8.24 18.95 2.51
CA GLU A 107 -9.27 18.02 2.03
C GLU A 107 -9.35 16.81 2.97
N GLU A 108 -10.56 16.44 3.40
CA GLU A 108 -10.78 15.18 4.10
C GLU A 108 -11.22 14.12 3.09
N ALA A 109 -10.43 13.06 2.96
CA ALA A 109 -10.70 11.96 2.04
C ALA A 109 -11.05 10.70 2.82
N MET A 110 -12.00 9.93 2.30
CA MET A 110 -12.34 8.60 2.81
C MET A 110 -11.53 7.53 2.11
N TYR A 111 -11.16 6.49 2.84
CA TYR A 111 -10.55 5.29 2.28
C TYR A 111 -11.15 4.03 2.88
N LYS A 112 -10.99 2.94 2.17
CA LYS A 112 -11.31 1.59 2.63
C LYS A 112 -10.07 0.71 2.49
N VAL A 113 -9.87 -0.16 3.47
CA VAL A 113 -8.79 -1.16 3.48
C VAL A 113 -9.43 -2.53 3.54
N LEU A 114 -9.19 -3.35 2.52
CA LEU A 114 -9.57 -4.75 2.51
C LEU A 114 -8.32 -5.58 2.79
N VAL A 115 -8.45 -6.51 3.73
CA VAL A 115 -7.34 -7.36 4.18
C VAL A 115 -7.66 -8.79 3.81
N LEU A 116 -6.90 -9.32 2.84
CA LEU A 116 -7.12 -10.65 2.31
C LEU A 116 -5.90 -11.53 2.58
N PRO A 117 -6.06 -12.83 2.86
CA PRO A 117 -4.94 -13.76 2.83
C PRO A 117 -4.22 -13.69 1.47
N ALA A 118 -2.90 -13.76 1.49
CA ALA A 118 -2.13 -13.73 0.26
C ALA A 118 -2.41 -14.98 -0.59
N ALA A 119 -2.68 -14.77 -1.88
CA ALA A 119 -3.10 -15.86 -2.78
C ALA A 119 -1.96 -16.77 -3.24
N LYS A 120 -0.72 -16.29 -3.20
CA LYS A 120 0.46 -16.98 -3.76
C LYS A 120 1.26 -17.71 -2.68
N SER A 121 2.24 -18.51 -3.10
CA SER A 121 3.14 -19.21 -2.19
C SER A 121 4.23 -18.30 -1.61
N LYS A 122 4.71 -18.63 -0.42
CA LYS A 122 5.81 -17.94 0.25
C LYS A 122 7.12 -18.11 -0.51
N CYS A 123 7.71 -17.00 -0.95
CA CYS A 123 9.01 -16.99 -1.62
C CYS A 123 10.14 -17.41 -0.67
N LEU A 124 10.99 -18.34 -1.11
CA LEU A 124 12.12 -18.84 -0.32
C LEU A 124 13.21 -17.78 -0.04
N ARG A 125 13.26 -16.69 -0.82
CA ARG A 125 14.26 -15.62 -0.67
C ARG A 125 13.72 -14.40 0.08
N CYS A 126 12.70 -13.72 -0.46
CA CYS A 126 12.17 -12.50 0.16
C CYS A 126 11.09 -12.74 1.23
N ARG A 127 10.66 -14.00 1.41
CA ARG A 127 9.61 -14.41 2.37
C ARG A 127 8.21 -13.79 2.14
N LYS A 128 8.03 -12.93 1.14
CA LYS A 128 6.71 -12.48 0.66
C LYS A 128 5.98 -13.60 -0.10
N TYR A 129 4.66 -13.64 -0.01
CA TYR A 129 3.76 -14.56 -0.69
C TYR A 129 3.54 -14.08 -2.13
N THR A 130 4.56 -14.30 -2.96
CA THR A 130 4.64 -13.82 -4.35
C THR A 130 5.17 -14.89 -5.32
N ALA A 131 5.48 -16.09 -4.82
CA ALA A 131 5.99 -17.19 -5.62
C ALA A 131 4.82 -18.03 -6.18
N GLU A 132 5.00 -18.57 -7.39
CA GLU A 132 4.00 -19.44 -8.02
C GLU A 132 3.93 -20.81 -7.31
N SER A 133 5.00 -21.25 -6.66
CA SER A 133 5.05 -22.48 -5.87
C SER A 133 5.87 -22.32 -4.59
N ALA A 134 5.67 -23.22 -3.62
CA ALA A 134 6.40 -23.22 -2.35
C ALA A 134 7.90 -23.56 -2.49
N GLU A 135 8.30 -24.10 -3.64
CA GLU A 135 9.65 -24.61 -3.89
C GLU A 135 10.52 -23.63 -4.68
N THR A 136 9.95 -22.51 -5.15
CA THR A 136 10.64 -21.57 -6.05
C THR A 136 10.66 -20.14 -5.48
N PRO A 137 11.73 -19.36 -5.73
CA PRO A 137 11.71 -17.93 -5.50
C PRO A 137 10.68 -17.23 -6.40
N CYS A 138 10.14 -16.10 -5.94
CA CYS A 138 9.24 -15.28 -6.75
C CYS A 138 9.96 -14.66 -7.97
N PRO A 139 9.23 -14.21 -9.01
CA PRO A 139 9.82 -13.66 -10.24
C PRO A 139 10.87 -12.58 -9.99
N ARG A 140 10.62 -11.65 -9.05
CA ARG A 140 11.60 -10.64 -8.62
C ARG A 140 12.90 -11.26 -8.12
N CYS A 141 12.79 -12.26 -7.25
CA CYS A 141 13.96 -12.91 -6.66
C CYS A 141 14.71 -13.77 -7.67
N MET A 142 13.98 -14.43 -8.57
CA MET A 142 14.59 -15.15 -9.70
C MET A 142 15.41 -14.22 -10.58
N ASN A 143 14.88 -13.03 -10.91
CA ASN A 143 15.61 -12.03 -11.71
C ASN A 143 16.90 -11.56 -11.02
N ILE A 144 16.88 -11.38 -9.69
CA ILE A 144 18.08 -11.00 -8.92
C ILE A 144 19.10 -12.13 -8.88
N LEU A 145 18.65 -13.38 -8.68
CA LEU A 145 19.53 -14.56 -8.63
C LEU A 145 20.10 -14.92 -10.01
N GLY A 146 19.34 -14.62 -11.08
CA GLY A 146 19.70 -14.91 -12.46
C GLY A 146 20.87 -14.09 -13.00
N GLY A 147 21.38 -13.12 -12.23
CA GLY A 147 22.62 -12.39 -12.52
C GLY A 147 22.67 -11.79 -13.93
N LYS A 148 22.26 -10.53 -14.06
CA LYS A 148 22.77 -9.69 -15.14
C LYS A 148 23.89 -8.84 -14.61
#